data_AF-A0A0E0C5C1-F1
#
_entry.id   AF-A0A0E0C5C1-F1
#
_cell.length_a   1.000
_cell.length_b   1.000
_cell.length_c   1.000
_cell.angle_alpha   90.00
_cell.angle_beta   90.00
_cell.angle_gamma   90.00
#
_symmetry.space_group_name_H-M   'P 1'
#
loop_
_entity.id
_entity.type
_entity.pdbx_description
1 polymer ?
#
loop_
_entity_poly.entity_id
_entity_poly.type
_entity_poly.pdbx_seq_one_letter_code
_entity_poly.pdbx_strand_id
1 'polypeptide(L)' 'MRLWDSVNSATDELLSLDMILMDKQGDVIHASIWKNLIDNYKTQINESSVYVFSNFKVQESQKYCQFAMTSK' A
#
# COMPACT_ATOMS: atom_id res chain seq x y z
N MET A 1 4.63 -9.69 1.20
CA MET A 1 3.95 -8.39 1.15
C MET A 1 4.75 -7.39 1.98
N ARG A 2 4.84 -6.14 1.53
CA ARG A 2 5.42 -5.01 2.29
C ARG A 2 4.34 -3.95 2.48
N LEU A 3 4.29 -3.32 3.66
CA LEU A 3 3.31 -2.30 4.05
C LEU A 3 4.02 -1.04 4.56
N TRP A 4 3.55 0.16 4.21
CA TRP A 4 4.09 1.40 4.76
C TRP A 4 3.07 2.55 4.77
N ASP A 5 3.26 3.47 5.72
CA ASP A 5 2.51 4.72 5.77
C ASP A 5 3.04 5.67 4.70
N SER A 6 2.14 6.21 3.87
CA SER A 6 2.42 7.23 2.87
C SER A 6 2.05 8.59 3.42
N VAL A 7 3.04 9.47 3.61
CA VAL A 7 2.88 10.76 4.27
C VAL A 7 3.19 11.91 3.32
N ASN A 8 2.48 13.02 3.49
CA ASN A 8 2.82 14.27 2.84
C ASN A 8 4.12 14.81 3.45
N SER A 9 5.17 14.95 2.65
CA SER A 9 6.48 15.41 3.12
C SER A 9 6.51 16.86 3.62
N ALA A 10 5.54 17.69 3.23
CA ALA A 10 5.47 19.09 3.65
C ALA A 10 4.65 19.28 4.94
N THR A 11 3.64 18.44 5.18
CA THR A 11 2.69 18.59 6.30
C THR A 11 2.73 17.47 7.32
N ASP A 12 3.48 16.39 7.05
CA ASP A 12 3.50 15.14 7.81
C ASP A 12 2.13 14.47 7.93
N GLU A 13 1.19 14.83 7.05
CA GLU A 13 -0.16 14.28 7.03
C GLU A 13 -0.17 12.89 6.39
N LEU A 14 -0.80 11.91 7.05
CA LEU A 14 -1.03 10.57 6.50
C LEU A 14 -2.01 10.63 5.32
N LEU A 15 -1.54 10.21 4.14
CA LEU A 15 -2.31 10.21 2.89
C LEU A 15 -2.95 8.84 2.64
N SER A 16 -2.16 7.78 2.75
CA SER A 16 -2.58 6.40 2.52
C SER A 16 -1.71 5.41 3.29
N LEU A 17 -2.20 4.19 3.40
CA LEU A 17 -1.44 3.01 3.77
C LEU A 17 -1.19 2.21 2.49
N ASP A 18 0.05 2.20 2.02
CA ASP A 18 0.45 1.61 0.75
C ASP A 18 1.03 0.21 0.97
N MET A 19 0.80 -0.68 0.00
CA MET A 19 1.22 -2.07 0.09
C MET A 19 1.59 -2.68 -1.24
N ILE A 20 2.57 -3.59 -1.18
CA ILE A 20 3.00 -4.43 -2.30
C ILE A 20 2.54 -5.85 -2.02
N LEU A 21 1.52 -6.29 -2.75
CA LEU A 21 0.97 -7.64 -2.67
C LEU A 21 1.64 -8.51 -3.72
N MET A 22 1.91 -9.77 -3.37
CA MET A 22 2.55 -10.74 -4.25
C MET A 22 1.71 -12.01 -4.26
N ASP A 23 1.46 -12.55 -5.45
CA ASP A 23 0.76 -13.82 -5.62
C ASP A 23 1.75 -15.01 -5.55
N LYS A 24 1.25 -16.24 -5.76
CA LYS A 24 2.10 -17.43 -5.73
C LYS A 24 3.10 -17.53 -6.90
N GLN A 25 2.82 -16.86 -8.01
CA GLN A 25 3.64 -16.88 -9.21
C GLN A 25 4.73 -15.79 -9.16
N GLY A 26 4.65 -14.88 -8.19
CA GLY A 26 5.57 -13.76 -8.04
C GLY A 26 5.09 -12.49 -8.74
N ASP A 27 3.85 -12.49 -9.26
CA ASP A 27 3.23 -11.29 -9.80
C ASP A 27 2.90 -10.32 -8.67
N VAL A 28 3.11 -9.04 -8.94
CA VAL A 28 3.04 -7.98 -7.93
C VAL A 28 2.00 -6.96 -8.30
N ILE A 29 1.16 -6.59 -7.33
CA ILE A 29 0.25 -5.45 -7.43
C ILE A 29 0.54 -4.44 -6.33
N HIS A 30 0.48 -3.16 -6.69
CA HIS A 30 0.48 -2.06 -5.73
C HIS A 30 -0.97 -1.76 -5.33
N ALA A 31 -1.23 -1.68 -4.04
CA ALA A 31 -2.53 -1.31 -3.49
C ALA A 31 -2.36 -0.20 -2.45
N SER A 32 -3.40 0.62 -2.32
CA SER A 32 -3.42 1.74 -1.37
C SER A 32 -4.75 1.79 -0.64
N ILE A 33 -4.70 1.94 0.67
CA ILE A 33 -5.85 2.23 1.52
C ILE A 33 -5.82 3.71 1.87
N TRP A 34 -6.88 4.42 1.53
CA TRP A 34 -6.97 5.87 1.71
C TRP A 34 -7.11 6.22 3.19
N LYS A 35 -6.64 7.40 3.61
CA LYS A 35 -6.61 7.84 5.02
C LYS A 35 -7.91 7.60 5.79
N ASN A 36 -9.06 7.81 5.16
CA ASN A 36 -10.38 7.64 5.78
C ASN A 36 -10.77 6.17 6.05
N LEU A 37 -10.03 5.21 5.52
CA LEU A 37 -10.26 3.77 5.66
C LEU A 37 -9.14 3.07 6.44
N ILE A 38 -8.02 3.74 6.72
CA ILE A 38 -6.86 3.12 7.38
C ILE A 38 -7.26 2.50 8.71
N ASP A 39 -7.98 3.22 9.56
CA ASP A 39 -8.38 2.73 10.89
C ASP A 39 -9.25 1.47 10.82
N ASN A 40 -10.02 1.29 9.74
CA ASN A 40 -10.86 0.11 9.55
C ASN A 40 -10.03 -1.13 9.19
N TYR A 41 -8.90 -0.98 8.50
CA TYR A 41 -8.18 -2.11 7.87
C TYR A 41 -6.76 -2.33 8.39
N LYS A 42 -6.08 -1.32 8.95
CA LYS A 42 -4.67 -1.41 9.39
C LYS A 42 -4.45 -2.53 10.40
N THR A 43 -5.42 -2.76 11.29
CA THR A 43 -5.38 -3.82 12.30
C THR A 43 -5.63 -5.22 11.75
N GLN A 44 -6.21 -5.33 10.55
CA GLN A 44 -6.54 -6.60 9.90
C GLN A 44 -5.43 -7.10 8.97
N ILE A 45 -4.43 -6.25 8.66
CA ILE A 45 -3.38 -6.55 7.69
C ILE A 45 -2.03 -6.65 8.40
N ASN A 46 -1.56 -7.87 8.53
CA ASN A 46 -0.22 -8.23 9.00
C ASN A 46 0.67 -8.66 7.83
N GLU A 47 1.92 -8.20 7.83
CA GLU A 47 2.93 -8.69 6.89
C GLU A 47 3.11 -10.21 7.01
N SER A 48 3.62 -10.85 5.96
CA SER A 48 3.87 -12.31 5.89
C SER A 48 2.63 -13.22 6.03
N SER A 49 1.42 -12.66 5.98
CA SER A 49 0.17 -13.42 5.98
C SER A 49 -0.47 -13.45 4.59
N VAL A 50 -1.35 -14.43 4.36
CA VAL A 50 -2.08 -14.61 3.08
C VAL A 50 -3.51 -14.13 3.25
N TYR A 51 -3.98 -13.33 2.29
CA TYR A 51 -5.31 -12.69 2.34
C TYR A 51 -6.06 -12.86 1.03
N VAL A 52 -7.39 -12.75 1.13
CA VAL A 52 -8.28 -12.59 -0.02
C VAL A 52 -8.81 -11.16 0.00
N PHE A 53 -8.39 -10.35 -0.97
CA PHE A 53 -8.91 -8.99 -1.16
C PHE A 53 -10.04 -9.01 -2.18
N SER A 54 -11.13 -8.30 -1.91
CA SER A 54 -12.29 -8.22 -2.80
C SER A 54 -12.95 -6.85 -2.71
N ASN A 55 -13.79 -6.52 -3.70
CA ASN A 55 -14.56 -5.27 -3.76
C ASN A 55 -13.71 -3.98 -3.72
N PHE A 56 -12.55 -4.01 -4.39
CA PHE A 56 -11.68 -2.85 -4.53
C PHE A 56 -11.69 -2.32 -5.97
N LYS A 57 -11.37 -1.03 -6.13
CA LYS A 57 -11.26 -0.40 -7.44
C LYS A 57 -9.89 -0.67 -8.05
N VAL A 58 -9.88 -1.25 -9.25
CA VAL A 58 -8.65 -1.39 -10.05
C VAL A 58 -8.44 -0.11 -10.86
N GLN A 59 -7.21 0.39 -10.86
CA GLN A 59 -6.79 1.52 -11.67
C GLN A 59 -5.46 1.18 -12.35
N GLU A 60 -5.20 1.76 -13.52
CA GLU A 60 -3.88 1.68 -14.12
C GLU A 60 -2.85 2.26 -13.14
N SER A 61 -1.66 1.65 -13.10
CA SER A 61 -0.57 2.25 -12.37
C SER A 61 -0.25 3.58 -13.05
N GLN A 62 -0.68 4.67 -12.43
CA GLN A 62 0.01 5.92 -12.66
C GLN A 62 1.47 5.62 -12.33
N LYS A 63 2.41 6.04 -13.19
CA LYS A 63 3.85 6.01 -12.88
C LYS A 63 4.10 6.94 -11.69
N TYR A 64 3.53 6.65 -10.52
CA TYR A 64 3.91 7.24 -9.27
C TYR A 64 5.33 6.76 -9.06
N CYS A 65 6.20 7.76 -9.13
CA CYS A 65 7.62 7.65 -9.12
C CYS A 65 8.07 6.54 -8.18
N GLN A 66 9.01 5.75 -8.69
CA GLN A 66 10.12 5.23 -7.92
C GLN A 66 10.76 6.42 -7.17
N PHE A 67 10.08 6.98 -6.17
CA PHE A 67 10.72 7.84 -5.19
C PHE A 67 11.75 6.94 -4.55
N ALA A 68 12.99 7.29 -4.85
CA ALA A 68 14.13 6.45 -4.65
C ALA A 68 14.05 5.79 -3.27
N MET A 69 14.24 4.47 -3.26
CA MET A 69 14.82 3.81 -2.09
C MET A 69 16.25 4.35 -1.93
N THR A 70 16.42 5.64 -1.64
CA THR A 70 17.64 6.18 -1.08
C THR A 70 17.60 5.82 0.40
N SER A 71 18.16 4.66 0.72
CA SER A 71 18.77 4.44 2.02
C SER A 71 19.76 5.57 2.26
N LYS A 72 19.67 6.22 3.42
CA LYS A 72 20.88 6.75 4.05
C LYS A 72 21.73 5.59 4.55
#